data_AF-A0A4Y2UAX5-F1
#
_entry.id   AF-A0A4Y2UAX5-F1
#
_cell.length_a   1.000
_cell.length_b   1.000
_cell.length_c   1.000
_cell.angle_alpha   90.00
_cell.angle_beta   90.00
_cell.angle_gamma   90.00
#
_symmetry.space_group_name_H-M   'P 1'
#
loop_
_entity.id
_entity.type
_entity.pdbx_description
1 polymer ?
#
loop_
_entity_poly.entity_id
_entity_poly.type
_entity_poly.pdbx_seq_one_letter_code
_entity_poly.pdbx_strand_id
1 'polypeptide(L)'
;MRRPISQRSHHKRRPFPSTKPLSYLKAEIKSAALSIWQDNWDNGETGRSTHDIVPRVSNKPVGWNREEIMFVTGHGPFPSYLHRFNLRTHDNFSCGEKGDPIHYATKCPFTLSWHFRTPTVSLKLRWLKNILTNNLSRTRLRLLMRFICDENNPIVEDNN
;
A
#
# COMPACT_ATOMS: atom_id res chain seq x y z
N MET A 1 -39.80 40.98 50.27
CA MET A 1 -39.90 39.50 50.36
C MET A 1 -38.93 38.88 49.35
N ARG A 2 -37.87 38.19 49.80
CA ARG A 2 -36.92 37.49 48.90
C ARG A 2 -37.41 36.06 48.64
N ARG A 3 -37.48 35.62 47.38
CA ARG A 3 -37.83 34.24 47.01
C ARG A 3 -36.66 33.29 47.34
N PRO A 4 -36.90 32.02 47.74
CA PRO A 4 -35.83 31.07 47.98
C PRO A 4 -35.24 30.56 46.66
N ILE A 5 -33.92 30.43 46.62
CA ILE A 5 -33.18 29.85 45.50
C ILE A 5 -33.33 28.33 45.58
N SER A 6 -33.92 27.72 44.54
CA SER A 6 -33.96 26.27 44.36
C SER A 6 -32.54 25.76 44.07
N GLN A 7 -31.98 24.98 45.00
CA GLN A 7 -30.75 24.23 44.73
C GLN A 7 -31.07 23.06 43.79
N ARG A 8 -30.63 23.17 42.54
CA ARG A 8 -30.65 22.07 41.58
C ARG A 8 -29.61 21.03 42.04
N SER A 9 -30.06 19.85 42.45
CA SER A 9 -29.17 18.74 42.77
C SER A 9 -28.46 18.28 41.49
N HIS A 10 -27.17 18.58 41.40
CA HIS A 10 -26.31 17.93 40.41
C HIS A 10 -26.19 16.45 40.79
N HIS A 11 -26.97 15.59 40.13
CA HIS A 11 -26.69 14.17 40.12
C HIS A 11 -25.31 13.97 39.47
N LYS A 12 -24.26 13.86 40.30
CA LYS A 12 -22.97 13.32 39.88
C LYS A 12 -23.25 11.93 39.30
N ARG A 13 -23.19 11.79 37.98
CA ARG A 13 -23.20 10.49 37.31
C ARG A 13 -22.11 9.66 37.98
N ARG A 14 -22.47 8.59 38.70
CA ARG A 14 -21.48 7.67 39.26
C ARG A 14 -20.66 7.15 38.08
N PRO A 15 -19.32 7.21 38.12
CA PRO A 15 -18.51 6.54 37.13
C PRO A 15 -18.89 5.07 37.18
N PHE A 16 -19.39 4.52 36.07
CA PHE A 16 -19.52 3.07 35.96
C PHE A 16 -18.13 2.48 36.21
N PRO A 17 -17.94 1.62 37.23
CA PRO A 17 -16.67 0.96 37.41
C PRO A 17 -16.50 0.03 36.21
N SER A 18 -15.64 0.41 35.26
CA SER A 18 -15.13 -0.56 34.31
C SER A 18 -14.39 -1.62 35.12
N THR A 19 -14.99 -2.80 35.26
CA THR A 19 -14.39 -3.93 35.98
C THR A 19 -13.11 -4.44 35.32
N LYS A 20 -12.86 -4.02 34.06
CA LYS A 20 -11.69 -4.41 33.29
C LYS A 20 -10.67 -3.27 33.21
N PRO A 21 -9.37 -3.56 33.34
CA PRO A 21 -8.31 -2.59 33.12
C PRO A 21 -8.37 -1.96 31.72
N LEU A 22 -7.96 -0.71 31.59
CA LEU A 22 -7.92 -0.01 30.29
C LEU A 22 -7.03 -0.74 29.27
N SER A 23 -5.94 -1.36 29.72
CA SER A 23 -5.05 -2.17 28.88
C SER A 23 -5.77 -3.35 28.24
N TYR A 24 -6.65 -4.02 28.99
CA TYR A 24 -7.48 -5.11 28.50
C TYR A 24 -8.46 -4.59 27.43
N LEU A 25 -9.16 -3.50 27.69
CA LEU A 25 -10.09 -2.91 26.71
C LEU A 25 -9.38 -2.51 25.41
N LYS A 26 -8.18 -1.93 25.50
CA LYS A 26 -7.35 -1.60 24.33
C LYS A 26 -6.94 -2.84 23.55
N ALA A 27 -6.61 -3.94 24.24
CA ALA A 27 -6.24 -5.20 23.59
C ALA A 27 -7.43 -5.82 22.85
N GLU A 28 -8.61 -5.84 23.47
CA GLU A 28 -9.85 -6.34 22.85
C GLU A 28 -10.22 -5.54 21.60
N ILE A 29 -10.24 -4.21 21.69
CA ILE A 29 -10.54 -3.34 20.54
C ILE A 29 -9.55 -3.58 19.41
N LYS A 30 -8.26 -3.67 19.73
CA LYS A 30 -7.21 -3.94 18.73
C LYS A 30 -7.41 -5.31 18.07
N SER A 31 -7.75 -6.33 18.85
CA SER A 31 -8.01 -7.68 18.35
C SER A 31 -9.21 -7.70 17.41
N ALA A 32 -10.32 -7.09 17.81
CA ALA A 32 -11.53 -6.98 16.99
C ALA A 32 -11.27 -6.21 15.69
N ALA A 33 -10.57 -5.08 15.77
CA ALA A 33 -10.21 -4.30 14.58
C ALA A 33 -9.31 -5.08 13.61
N LEU A 34 -8.34 -5.86 14.12
CA LEU A 34 -7.51 -6.72 13.30
C LEU A 34 -8.30 -7.84 12.63
N SER A 35 -9.27 -8.44 13.33
CA SER A 35 -10.15 -9.46 12.75
C SER A 35 -10.97 -8.91 11.60
N ILE A 36 -11.66 -7.78 11.83
CA ILE A 36 -12.46 -7.12 10.78
C ILE A 36 -11.57 -6.74 9.59
N TRP A 37 -10.36 -6.25 9.85
CA TRP A 37 -9.44 -5.90 8.77
C TRP A 37 -8.95 -7.13 7.99
N GLN A 38 -8.66 -8.25 8.68
CA GLN A 38 -8.29 -9.50 8.02
C GLN A 38 -9.42 -10.01 7.13
N ASP A 39 -10.66 -9.99 7.62
CA ASP A 39 -11.83 -10.42 6.86
C ASP A 39 -12.01 -9.57 5.60
N ASN A 40 -11.88 -8.25 5.72
CA ASN A 40 -11.92 -7.35 4.56
C ASN A 40 -10.75 -7.58 3.60
N TRP A 41 -9.57 -7.94 4.12
CA TRP A 41 -8.38 -8.20 3.31
C TRP A 41 -8.51 -9.50 2.51
N ASP A 42 -9.07 -10.55 3.11
CA ASP A 42 -9.27 -11.84 2.48
C ASP A 42 -10.39 -11.81 1.41
N ASN A 43 -11.45 -11.05 1.67
CA ASN A 43 -12.62 -10.98 0.78
C ASN A 43 -12.58 -9.80 -0.22
N GLY A 44 -11.59 -8.90 -0.11
CA GLY A 44 -11.47 -7.74 -0.99
C GLY A 44 -10.98 -8.10 -2.39
N GLU A 45 -11.54 -7.45 -3.41
CA GLU A 45 -11.15 -7.63 -4.82
C GLU A 45 -9.93 -6.80 -5.24
N THR A 46 -9.66 -5.70 -4.54
CA THR A 46 -8.53 -4.80 -4.85
C THR A 46 -7.25 -5.22 -4.12
N GLY A 47 -6.08 -4.94 -4.71
CA GLY A 47 -4.80 -5.17 -4.03
C GLY A 47 -4.40 -6.65 -3.92
N ARG A 48 -4.99 -7.53 -4.74
CA ARG A 48 -4.75 -8.98 -4.69
C ARG A 48 -3.29 -9.38 -4.82
N SER A 49 -2.51 -8.70 -5.68
CA SER A 49 -1.07 -8.95 -5.78
C SER A 49 -0.32 -8.70 -4.47
N THR A 50 -0.75 -7.71 -3.69
CA THR A 50 -0.18 -7.42 -2.38
C THR A 50 -0.63 -8.44 -1.34
N HIS A 51 -1.90 -8.86 -1.36
CA HIS A 51 -2.41 -9.92 -0.48
C HIS A 51 -1.67 -11.23 -0.70
N ASP A 52 -1.47 -11.65 -1.94
CA ASP A 52 -0.82 -12.92 -2.26
C ASP A 52 0.63 -13.01 -1.69
N ILE A 53 1.26 -11.85 -1.46
CA ILE A 53 2.58 -11.72 -0.83
C ILE A 53 2.46 -11.55 0.68
N VAL A 54 1.53 -10.72 1.15
CA VAL A 54 1.28 -10.39 2.56
C VAL A 54 -0.18 -10.72 2.89
N PRO A 55 -0.50 -12.01 3.11
CA PRO A 55 -1.88 -12.45 3.28
C PRO A 55 -2.44 -12.12 4.66
N ARG A 56 -1.55 -11.84 5.64
CA ARG A 56 -1.96 -11.56 7.02
C ARG A 56 -1.79 -10.09 7.36
N VAL A 57 -2.86 -9.46 7.81
CA VAL A 57 -2.81 -8.09 8.34
C VAL A 57 -2.05 -8.08 9.66
N SER A 58 -1.29 -7.02 9.89
CA SER A 58 -0.45 -6.87 11.07
C SER A 58 -0.15 -5.40 11.32
N ASN A 59 0.03 -5.04 12.58
CA ASN A 59 0.51 -3.71 12.95
C ASN A 59 2.03 -3.57 12.81
N LYS A 60 2.74 -4.63 12.41
CA LYS A 60 4.17 -4.58 12.11
C LYS A 60 4.36 -4.29 10.62
N PRO A 61 5.24 -3.35 10.26
CA PRO A 61 5.55 -3.11 8.85
C PRO A 61 6.21 -4.35 8.24
N VAL A 62 5.96 -4.57 6.95
CA VAL A 62 6.50 -5.70 6.18
C VAL A 62 8.01 -5.55 5.92
N GLY A 63 8.59 -4.37 6.19
CA GLY A 63 10.00 -4.08 5.94
C GLY A 63 10.31 -3.79 4.47
N TRP A 64 9.29 -3.40 3.70
CA TRP A 64 9.46 -2.88 2.35
C TRP A 64 9.75 -1.38 2.37
N ASN A 65 10.62 -0.93 1.48
CA ASN A 65 10.85 0.49 1.25
C ASN A 65 9.86 1.07 0.22
N ARG A 66 9.95 2.38 -0.04
CA ARG A 66 9.05 3.08 -0.96
C ARG A 66 9.07 2.45 -2.36
N GLU A 67 10.26 2.17 -2.90
CA GLU A 67 10.43 1.60 -4.23
C GLU A 67 9.81 0.20 -4.37
N GLU A 68 9.99 -0.65 -3.36
CA GLU A 68 9.42 -2.00 -3.31
C GLU A 68 7.89 -1.94 -3.19
N ILE A 69 7.35 -1.03 -2.37
CA ILE A 69 5.91 -0.80 -2.25
C ILE A 69 5.31 -0.37 -3.58
N MET A 70 5.93 0.61 -4.26
CA MET A 70 5.51 1.08 -5.58
C MET A 70 5.45 -0.06 -6.59
N PHE A 71 6.52 -0.84 -6.67
CA PHE A 71 6.61 -1.96 -7.60
C PHE A 71 5.52 -3.03 -7.37
N VAL A 72 5.34 -3.48 -6.12
CA VAL A 72 4.40 -4.55 -5.77
C VAL A 72 2.95 -4.14 -5.99
N THR A 73 2.62 -2.91 -5.61
CA THR A 73 1.27 -2.38 -5.71
C THR A 73 0.95 -1.89 -7.13
N GLY A 74 1.99 -1.65 -7.94
CA GLY A 74 1.87 -0.95 -9.22
C GLY A 74 1.49 0.52 -9.08
N HIS A 75 1.73 1.11 -7.90
CA HIS A 75 1.53 2.54 -7.67
C HIS A 75 2.79 3.32 -8.00
N GLY A 76 2.62 4.60 -8.34
CA GLY A 76 3.72 5.52 -8.60
C GLY A 76 3.67 6.08 -10.02
N PRO A 77 4.82 6.47 -10.59
CA PRO A 77 4.89 7.14 -11.88
C PRO A 77 4.83 6.16 -13.05
N PHE A 78 3.96 5.13 -12.95
CA PHE A 78 3.75 4.17 -14.01
C PHE A 78 2.63 4.68 -14.93
N PRO A 79 2.85 4.76 -16.26
CA PRO A 79 1.79 5.17 -17.20
C PRO A 79 0.49 4.38 -17.03
N SER A 80 0.57 3.07 -16.77
CA SER A 80 -0.59 2.22 -16.49
C SER A 80 -1.35 2.60 -15.22
N TYR A 81 -0.66 3.07 -14.19
CA TYR A 81 -1.26 3.57 -12.97
C TYR A 81 -1.92 4.93 -13.20
N LEU A 82 -1.19 5.87 -13.81
CA LEU A 82 -1.66 7.23 -14.06
C LEU A 82 -2.90 7.23 -14.97
N HIS A 83 -2.90 6.37 -16.00
CA HIS A 83 -4.04 6.19 -16.88
C HIS A 83 -5.29 5.69 -16.13
N ARG A 84 -5.13 4.69 -15.25
CA ARG A 84 -6.24 4.16 -14.43
C ARG A 84 -6.90 5.23 -13.55
N PHE A 85 -6.15 6.25 -13.14
CA PHE A 85 -6.63 7.38 -12.33
C PHE A 85 -6.97 8.62 -13.16
N ASN A 86 -7.06 8.51 -14.49
CA ASN A 86 -7.33 9.61 -15.41
C ASN A 86 -6.33 10.79 -15.29
N LEU A 87 -5.11 10.51 -14.83
CA LEU A 87 -4.01 11.48 -14.76
C LEU A 87 -3.19 11.51 -16.06
N ARG A 88 -3.43 10.55 -16.96
CA ARG A 88 -2.80 10.46 -18.28
C ARG A 88 -3.79 9.84 -19.28
N THR A 89 -3.74 10.30 -20.53
CA THR A 89 -4.64 9.83 -21.62
C THR A 89 -4.34 8.40 -22.09
N HIS A 90 -3.09 7.95 -21.99
CA HIS A 90 -2.66 6.63 -22.45
C HIS A 90 -1.82 5.90 -21.39
N ASP A 91 -1.89 4.57 -21.38
CA ASP A 91 -1.11 3.71 -20.49
C ASP A 91 0.22 3.24 -21.07
N ASN A 92 0.56 3.68 -22.29
CA ASN A 92 1.81 3.33 -22.96
C ASN A 92 2.97 4.24 -22.51
N PHE A 93 4.16 3.64 -22.44
CA PHE A 93 5.42 4.37 -22.25
C PHE A 93 6.09 4.68 -23.59
N SER A 94 7.20 5.43 -23.58
CA SER A 94 8.01 5.78 -24.76
C SER A 94 8.50 4.58 -25.57
N CYS A 95 8.48 3.38 -24.99
CA CYS A 95 8.80 2.12 -25.68
C CYS A 95 7.62 1.51 -26.47
N GLY A 96 6.44 2.12 -26.44
CA GLY A 96 5.26 1.69 -27.19
C GLY A 96 4.42 0.58 -26.54
N GLU A 97 4.90 -0.04 -25.46
CA GLU A 97 4.13 -0.99 -24.66
C GLU A 97 3.55 -0.35 -23.38
N LYS A 98 2.63 -1.07 -22.75
CA LYS A 98 2.03 -0.70 -21.47
C LYS A 98 3.11 -0.47 -20.41
N GLY A 99 3.12 0.73 -19.83
CA GLY A 99 4.04 1.14 -18.78
C GLY A 99 3.61 0.59 -17.42
N ASP A 100 3.67 -0.73 -17.23
CA ASP A 100 3.45 -1.40 -15.96
C ASP A 100 4.78 -1.88 -15.32
N PRO A 101 4.82 -2.13 -13.99
CA PRO A 101 6.06 -2.48 -13.31
C PRO A 101 6.74 -3.73 -13.89
N ILE A 102 5.96 -4.70 -14.36
CA ILE A 102 6.50 -5.97 -14.88
C ILE A 102 7.16 -5.73 -16.23
N HIS A 103 6.55 -4.92 -17.10
CA HIS A 103 7.16 -4.51 -18.36
C HIS A 103 8.53 -3.85 -18.11
N TYR A 104 8.63 -2.88 -17.21
CA TYR A 104 9.92 -2.26 -16.85
C TYR A 104 10.93 -3.26 -16.26
N ALA A 105 10.47 -4.22 -15.47
CA ALA A 105 11.35 -5.20 -14.85
C ALA A 105 11.81 -6.31 -15.79
N THR A 106 11.21 -6.51 -16.98
CA THR A 106 11.42 -7.73 -17.76
C THR A 106 11.54 -7.55 -19.28
N LYS A 107 11.08 -6.43 -19.84
CA LYS A 107 10.95 -6.25 -21.30
C LYS A 107 11.38 -4.88 -21.81
N CYS A 108 11.21 -3.81 -21.03
CA CYS A 108 11.43 -2.45 -21.48
C CYS A 108 12.88 -2.23 -22.00
N PRO A 109 13.07 -1.77 -23.25
CA PRO A 109 14.40 -1.52 -23.80
C PRO A 109 15.21 -0.49 -23.01
N PHE A 110 14.55 0.45 -22.34
CA PHE A 110 15.19 1.50 -21.55
C PHE A 110 15.74 1.02 -20.20
N THR A 111 15.39 -0.20 -19.77
CA THR A 111 15.78 -0.72 -18.44
C THR A 111 16.55 -2.04 -18.50
N LEU A 112 17.14 -2.37 -19.66
CA LEU A 112 17.85 -3.63 -19.93
C LEU A 112 18.85 -4.03 -18.82
N SER A 113 19.57 -3.06 -18.25
CA SER A 113 20.58 -3.29 -17.20
C SER A 113 19.99 -3.83 -15.88
N TRP A 114 18.70 -3.61 -15.62
CA TRP A 114 18.03 -4.03 -14.40
C TRP A 114 17.02 -5.16 -14.62
N HIS A 115 16.97 -5.74 -15.82
CA HIS A 115 16.02 -6.80 -16.12
C HIS A 115 16.18 -7.99 -15.18
N PHE A 116 15.02 -8.49 -14.78
CA PHE A 116 14.83 -9.78 -14.16
C PHE A 116 14.34 -10.75 -15.24
N ARG A 117 14.53 -12.05 -15.00
CA ARG A 117 13.98 -13.08 -15.87
C ARG A 117 12.46 -12.95 -15.92
N THR A 118 11.89 -12.88 -17.12
CA THR A 118 10.43 -12.79 -17.31
C THR A 118 9.73 -14.01 -16.69
N PRO A 119 8.77 -13.81 -15.77
CA PRO A 119 8.01 -14.91 -15.21
C PRO A 119 6.94 -15.39 -16.19
N THR A 120 6.58 -16.66 -16.11
CA THR A 120 5.30 -17.13 -16.65
C THR A 120 4.16 -16.65 -15.76
N VAL A 121 2.93 -16.60 -16.29
CA VAL A 121 1.74 -16.17 -15.54
C VAL A 121 1.57 -16.96 -14.24
N SER A 122 1.74 -18.29 -14.29
CA SER A 122 1.63 -19.18 -13.13
C SER A 122 2.72 -18.99 -12.07
N LEU A 123 3.89 -18.46 -12.44
CA LEU A 123 5.03 -18.28 -11.53
C LEU A 123 5.20 -16.84 -11.07
N LYS A 124 4.32 -15.91 -11.48
CA LYS A 124 4.40 -14.49 -11.15
C LYS A 124 4.53 -14.24 -9.65
N LEU A 125 3.74 -14.92 -8.82
CA LEU A 125 3.80 -14.74 -7.37
C LEU A 125 5.15 -15.21 -6.78
N ARG A 126 5.61 -16.39 -7.19
CA ARG A 126 6.91 -16.93 -6.75
C ARG A 126 8.05 -16.02 -7.18
N TRP A 127 7.97 -15.49 -8.39
CA TRP A 127 8.94 -14.54 -8.93
C TRP A 127 8.99 -13.25 -8.11
N LEU A 128 7.84 -12.64 -7.78
CA LEU A 128 7.77 -11.47 -6.91
C LEU A 128 8.38 -11.77 -5.53
N LYS A 129 8.02 -12.90 -4.92
CA LYS A 129 8.57 -13.32 -3.62
C LYS A 129 10.10 -13.45 -3.68
N ASN A 130 10.65 -14.04 -4.72
CA ASN A 130 12.10 -14.19 -4.88
C ASN A 130 12.82 -12.83 -4.99
N ILE A 131 12.24 -11.87 -5.71
CA ILE A 131 12.81 -10.52 -5.82
C ILE A 131 12.82 -9.84 -4.45
N LEU A 132 11.74 -9.98 -3.68
CA LEU A 132 11.57 -9.31 -2.38
C LEU A 132 12.30 -9.98 -1.22
N THR A 133 12.76 -11.22 -1.37
CA THR A 133 13.54 -11.94 -0.34
C THR A 133 15.04 -11.84 -0.55
N ASN A 134 15.51 -11.75 -1.80
CA ASN A 134 16.93 -11.71 -2.12
C ASN A 134 17.47 -10.27 -2.10
N ASN A 135 18.48 -9.99 -1.25
CA ASN A 135 19.03 -8.65 -1.09
C ASN A 135 19.60 -8.04 -2.39
N LEU A 136 20.28 -8.82 -3.23
CA LEU A 136 20.80 -8.34 -4.51
C LEU A 136 19.66 -7.95 -5.46
N SER A 137 18.60 -8.77 -5.50
CA SER A 137 17.41 -8.52 -6.29
C SER A 137 16.66 -7.27 -5.81
N ARG A 138 16.53 -7.09 -4.49
CA ARG A 138 15.98 -5.86 -3.89
C ARG A 138 16.79 -4.63 -4.27
N THR A 139 18.13 -4.70 -4.21
CA THR A 139 18.98 -3.58 -4.63
C THR A 139 18.81 -3.26 -6.11
N ARG A 140 18.78 -4.27 -6.98
CA ARG A 140 18.50 -4.08 -8.41
C ARG A 140 17.13 -3.44 -8.64
N LEU A 141 16.09 -3.92 -7.95
CA LEU A 141 14.75 -3.37 -8.02
C LEU A 141 14.72 -1.90 -7.59
N ARG A 142 15.41 -1.54 -6.50
CA ARG A 142 15.47 -0.15 -6.04
C ARG A 142 16.12 0.77 -7.06
N LEU A 143 17.19 0.33 -7.70
CA LEU A 143 17.86 1.12 -8.75
C LEU A 143 16.94 1.32 -9.96
N LEU A 144 16.27 0.26 -10.41
CA LEU A 144 15.25 0.33 -11.46
C LEU A 144 14.15 1.34 -11.10
N MET A 145 13.61 1.24 -9.90
CA MET A 145 12.51 2.10 -9.45
C MET A 145 12.92 3.56 -9.31
N ARG A 146 14.16 3.84 -8.91
CA ARG A 146 14.71 5.21 -8.89
C ARG A 146 14.83 5.78 -10.29
N PHE A 147 15.41 5.02 -11.22
CA PHE A 147 15.47 5.41 -12.63
C PHE A 147 14.08 5.76 -13.18
N ILE A 148 13.07 4.91 -12.92
CA ILE A 148 11.70 5.16 -13.36
C ILE A 148 11.13 6.42 -12.71
N CYS A 149 11.39 6.66 -11.42
CA CYS A 149 10.91 7.87 -10.73
C CYS A 149 11.57 9.15 -11.23
N ASP A 150 12.85 9.08 -11.58
CA ASP A 150 13.60 10.24 -12.07
C ASP A 150 13.22 10.57 -13.52
N GLU A 151 13.05 9.56 -14.38
CA GLU A 151 12.68 9.75 -15.79
C GLU A 151 11.18 10.05 -16.00
N ASN A 152 10.29 9.50 -15.17
CA ASN A 152 8.85 9.76 -15.23
C ASN A 152 8.39 10.77 -14.19
N ASN A 153 9.31 11.54 -13.60
CA ASN A 153 8.88 12.66 -12.78
C ASN A 153 8.04 13.56 -13.68
N PRO A 154 6.75 13.77 -13.40
CA PRO A 154 5.99 14.77 -14.11
C PRO A 154 6.61 16.09 -13.69
N ILE A 155 7.57 16.57 -14.49
CA ILE A 155 7.58 18.00 -14.77
C ILE A 155 6.14 18.25 -15.22
N VAL A 156 5.43 19.02 -14.41
CA VAL A 156 4.15 19.58 -14.78
C VAL A 156 4.37 20.09 -16.20
N GLU A 157 3.84 19.38 -17.20
CA GLU A 157 3.75 19.96 -18.52
C GLU A 157 2.80 21.12 -18.31
N ASP A 158 3.38 22.31 -18.18
CA ASP A 158 2.68 23.57 -18.10
C ASP A 158 1.77 23.60 -19.32
N ASN A 159 0.47 23.40 -19.06
CA ASN A 159 -0.57 23.72 -20.01
C ASN A 159 -0.50 25.22 -20.27
N ASN A 160 0.10 25.60 -21.40
CA ASN A 160 -0.16 26.87 -22.06
C ASN A 160 -0.44 26.62 -23.54
#